data_AF-A0A1B6M8Z3-F1
#
_entry.id   AF-A0A1B6M8Z3-F1
#
_cell.length_a   1.000
_cell.length_b   1.000
_cell.length_c   1.000
_cell.angle_alpha   90.00
_cell.angle_beta   90.00
_cell.angle_gamma   90.00
#
_symmetry.space_group_name_H-M   'P 1'
#
loop_
_entity.id
_entity.type
_entity.pdbx_description
1 polymer ?
#
loop_
_entity_poly.entity_id
_entity_poly.type
_entity_poly.pdbx_seq_one_letter_code
_entity_poly.pdbx_strand_id
1 'polypeptide(L)'
;AASWADEGPRSGRHCPNSLRYIKGVHMCGEGLDISKNGRELLTCSYVRENALQLWHYQTGRLLANVEPDPQKSMLYCGQWMTNEAILVGGTDPNLLRVVSLKTLSTVMSYKGCSSGVYCVDHCWKGGKQPSKKDLSVDIKIVFSIDKNIIESDITL
;
A
#
# COMPACT_ATOMS: atom_id res chain seq x y z
N ALA A 1 -10.14 -34.76 -1.01
CA ALA A 1 -8.68 -34.83 -0.81
C ALA A 1 -8.03 -34.05 -1.94
N ALA A 2 -7.34 -32.93 -1.65
CA ALA A 2 -6.62 -32.20 -2.68
C ALA A 2 -5.24 -32.85 -2.82
N SER A 3 -5.04 -33.57 -3.92
CA SER A 3 -3.79 -34.25 -4.25
C SER A 3 -2.73 -33.22 -4.66
N TRP A 4 -1.72 -33.08 -3.82
CA TRP A 4 -0.48 -32.38 -4.08
C TRP A 4 0.62 -33.40 -4.32
N ALA A 5 0.72 -33.89 -5.55
CA ALA A 5 1.92 -34.49 -6.13
C ALA A 5 1.60 -34.70 -7.61
N ASP A 6 2.16 -33.87 -8.47
CA ASP A 6 2.57 -34.39 -9.77
C ASP A 6 3.87 -33.73 -10.20
N GLU A 7 4.85 -34.59 -10.46
CA GLU A 7 6.20 -34.25 -10.85
C GLU A 7 6.21 -33.92 -12.34
N GLY A 8 6.36 -32.64 -12.66
CA GLY A 8 6.71 -32.16 -14.00
C GLY A 8 7.85 -31.16 -13.90
N PRO A 9 8.66 -30.97 -14.96
CA PRO A 9 9.85 -30.12 -14.90
C PRO A 9 9.43 -28.71 -14.46
N ARG A 10 9.98 -28.25 -13.31
CA ARG A 10 9.61 -26.98 -12.66
C ARG A 10 10.19 -25.77 -13.40
N SER A 11 9.89 -25.61 -14.69
CA SER A 11 10.14 -24.38 -15.43
C SER A 11 9.10 -23.34 -15.02
N GLY A 12 9.41 -22.55 -13.99
CA GLY A 12 8.48 -21.50 -13.53
C GLY A 12 8.85 -20.79 -12.23
N ARG A 13 9.89 -21.23 -11.51
CA ARG A 13 10.41 -20.43 -10.39
C ARG A 13 11.38 -19.39 -10.95
N HIS A 14 10.96 -18.13 -10.97
CA HIS A 14 11.83 -17.01 -11.33
C HIS A 14 12.96 -16.78 -10.30
N CYS A 15 12.78 -17.22 -9.05
CA CYS A 15 13.79 -17.15 -7.99
C CYS A 15 13.88 -18.48 -7.23
N PRO A 16 15.09 -19.03 -6.98
CA PRO A 16 15.28 -20.15 -6.07
C PRO A 16 14.71 -19.83 -4.69
N ASN A 17 14.07 -20.81 -4.04
CA ASN A 17 13.37 -20.67 -2.76
C ASN A 17 12.09 -19.82 -2.75
N SER A 18 11.62 -19.31 -3.90
CA SER A 18 10.28 -18.70 -3.94
C SER A 18 9.22 -19.77 -3.63
N LEU A 19 8.31 -19.42 -2.73
CA LEU A 19 7.11 -20.22 -2.45
C LEU A 19 6.00 -19.92 -3.47
N ARG A 20 5.94 -18.67 -3.96
CA ARG A 20 4.86 -18.11 -4.78
C ARG A 20 5.39 -16.97 -5.66
N TYR A 21 4.62 -16.60 -6.69
CA TYR A 21 4.89 -15.42 -7.51
C TYR A 21 3.59 -14.79 -8.03
N ILE A 22 3.56 -13.47 -8.13
CA ILE A 22 2.51 -12.69 -8.82
C ILE A 22 3.21 -12.00 -10.00
N LYS A 23 2.64 -12.11 -11.21
CA LYS A 23 3.21 -11.53 -12.44
C LYS A 23 2.53 -10.22 -12.82
N GLY A 24 3.25 -9.35 -13.53
CA GLY A 24 2.68 -8.17 -14.19
C GLY A 24 2.57 -6.91 -13.32
N VAL A 25 3.12 -6.93 -12.10
CA VAL A 25 3.19 -5.77 -11.21
C VAL A 25 4.49 -5.01 -11.48
N HIS A 26 4.41 -3.70 -11.75
CA HIS A 26 5.57 -2.84 -11.98
C HIS A 26 5.78 -1.93 -10.77
N MET A 27 6.76 -2.25 -9.93
CA MET A 27 7.04 -1.51 -8.70
C MET A 27 8.22 -0.55 -8.90
N CYS A 28 8.10 0.66 -8.37
CA CYS A 28 9.22 1.59 -8.23
C CYS A 28 9.14 2.22 -6.83
N GLY A 29 9.82 1.65 -5.83
CA GLY A 29 9.83 2.16 -4.45
C GLY A 29 9.18 1.23 -3.42
N GLU A 30 8.87 1.78 -2.24
CA GLU A 30 8.29 1.08 -1.07
C GLU A 30 6.77 0.88 -1.22
N GLY A 31 6.38 0.24 -2.32
CA GLY A 31 4.98 0.04 -2.72
C GLY A 31 4.43 -1.36 -2.44
N LEU A 32 5.09 -2.18 -1.61
CA LEU A 32 4.66 -3.55 -1.33
C LEU A 32 4.54 -3.76 0.18
N ASP A 33 3.36 -4.14 0.66
CA ASP A 33 3.14 -4.35 2.10
C ASP A 33 2.17 -5.51 2.37
N ILE A 34 2.34 -6.14 3.54
CA ILE A 34 1.45 -7.21 4.04
C ILE A 34 0.58 -6.62 5.13
N SER A 35 -0.74 -6.81 5.00
CA SER A 35 -1.70 -6.44 6.04
C SER A 35 -1.31 -7.02 7.41
N LYS A 36 -1.62 -6.30 8.49
CA LYS A 36 -1.25 -6.73 9.85
C LYS A 36 -1.85 -8.08 10.26
N ASN A 37 -2.98 -8.46 9.66
CA ASN A 37 -3.62 -9.76 9.87
C ASN A 37 -3.03 -10.89 8.99
N GLY A 38 -2.10 -10.57 8.08
CA GLY A 38 -1.41 -11.52 7.20
C GLY A 38 -2.25 -12.09 6.05
N ARG A 39 -3.43 -11.53 5.76
CA ARG A 39 -4.38 -12.10 4.78
C ARG A 39 -4.33 -11.44 3.42
N GLU A 40 -3.90 -10.19 3.38
CA GLU A 40 -3.92 -9.34 2.19
C GLU A 40 -2.54 -8.75 1.89
N LEU A 41 -2.22 -8.66 0.60
CA LEU A 41 -1.08 -7.91 0.05
C LEU A 41 -1.58 -6.61 -0.54
N LEU A 42 -0.81 -5.55 -0.32
CA LEU A 42 -0.95 -4.26 -0.95
C LEU A 42 0.14 -4.08 -2.00
N THR A 43 -0.23 -3.62 -3.20
CA THR A 43 0.72 -3.17 -4.21
C THR A 43 0.38 -1.75 -4.69
N CYS A 44 1.35 -0.85 -4.59
CA CYS A 44 1.35 0.51 -5.12
C CYS A 44 2.34 0.57 -6.29
N SER A 45 1.79 0.51 -7.50
CA SER A 45 2.51 0.31 -8.75
C SER A 45 2.80 1.59 -9.49
N TYR A 46 3.94 1.60 -10.17
CA TYR A 46 4.34 2.66 -11.09
C TYR A 46 3.68 2.43 -12.46
N VAL A 47 2.35 2.43 -12.46
CA VAL A 47 1.50 2.36 -13.66
C VAL A 47 0.35 3.34 -13.48
N ARG A 48 -0.26 3.81 -14.57
CA ARG A 48 -1.39 4.74 -14.47
C ARG A 48 -2.71 4.07 -14.13
N GLU A 49 -2.88 2.81 -14.52
CA GLU A 49 -4.16 2.11 -14.44
C GLU A 49 -4.06 1.00 -13.41
N ASN A 50 -5.00 0.94 -12.46
CA ASN A 50 -4.98 -0.02 -11.37
C ASN A 50 -3.65 0.05 -10.59
N ALA A 51 -3.18 1.27 -10.31
CA ALA A 51 -1.91 1.48 -9.62
C ALA A 51 -1.93 0.90 -8.20
N LEU A 52 -3.10 0.93 -7.56
CA LEU A 52 -3.31 0.48 -6.19
C LEU A 52 -4.16 -0.79 -6.19
N GLN A 53 -3.59 -1.92 -5.78
CA GLN A 53 -4.28 -3.21 -5.81
C GLN A 53 -4.14 -3.96 -4.49
N LEU A 54 -5.21 -4.70 -4.18
CA LEU A 54 -5.26 -5.63 -3.06
C LEU A 54 -5.31 -7.06 -3.57
N TRP A 55 -4.53 -7.93 -2.93
CA TRP A 55 -4.45 -9.34 -3.30
C TRP A 55 -4.64 -10.22 -2.08
N HIS A 56 -5.26 -11.38 -2.28
CA HIS A 56 -5.37 -12.37 -1.24
C HIS A 56 -4.01 -13.06 -1.08
N TYR A 57 -3.34 -12.85 0.05
CA TYR A 57 -1.96 -13.30 0.30
C TYR A 57 -1.77 -14.79 0.00
N GLN A 58 -2.66 -15.64 0.53
CA GLN A 58 -2.52 -17.09 0.39
C GLN A 58 -2.87 -17.64 -1.00
N THR A 59 -3.64 -16.93 -1.83
CA THR A 59 -4.08 -17.47 -3.14
C THR A 59 -3.45 -16.72 -4.31
N GLY A 60 -2.89 -15.53 -4.07
CA GLY A 60 -2.41 -14.64 -5.13
C GLY A 60 -3.53 -14.05 -5.99
N ARG A 61 -4.80 -14.26 -5.61
CA ARG A 61 -5.94 -13.74 -6.35
C ARG A 61 -6.06 -12.23 -6.13
N LEU A 62 -6.25 -11.48 -7.21
CA LEU A 62 -6.64 -10.07 -7.14
C LEU A 62 -7.99 -9.94 -6.43
N LEU A 63 -8.02 -9.18 -5.34
CA LEU A 63 -9.23 -8.89 -4.57
C LEU A 63 -9.90 -7.63 -5.10
N ALA A 64 -9.12 -6.56 -5.30
CA ALA A 64 -9.65 -5.27 -5.73
C ALA A 64 -8.57 -4.43 -6.45
N ASN A 65 -9.04 -3.64 -7.42
CA ASN A 65 -8.34 -2.43 -7.86
C ASN A 65 -8.97 -1.26 -7.09
N VAL A 66 -8.15 -0.50 -6.37
CA VAL A 66 -8.62 0.62 -5.56
C VAL A 66 -8.34 1.90 -6.32
N GLU A 67 -9.40 2.61 -6.71
CA GLU A 67 -9.32 3.86 -7.48
C GLU A 67 -9.90 4.99 -6.62
N PRO A 68 -9.12 5.49 -5.64
CA PRO A 68 -9.64 6.37 -4.59
C PRO A 68 -9.96 7.79 -5.06
N ASP A 69 -9.49 8.16 -6.25
CA ASP A 69 -9.62 9.49 -6.82
C ASP A 69 -9.94 9.40 -8.33
N PRO A 70 -10.68 10.36 -8.90
CA PRO A 70 -10.94 10.38 -10.34
C PRO A 70 -9.67 10.55 -11.19
N GLN A 71 -8.68 11.26 -10.66
CA GLN A 71 -7.41 11.48 -11.32
C GLN A 71 -6.44 10.36 -10.96
N LYS A 72 -5.96 9.69 -12.00
CA LYS A 72 -4.99 8.59 -11.90
C LYS A 72 -3.57 9.11 -11.79
N SER A 73 -2.77 8.43 -10.98
CA SER A 73 -1.35 8.71 -10.79
C SER A 73 -0.56 7.42 -10.67
N MET A 74 0.74 7.49 -10.95
CA MET A 74 1.66 6.38 -10.71
C MET A 74 2.12 6.45 -9.26
N LEU A 75 2.17 5.30 -8.59
CA LEU A 75 2.50 5.24 -7.17
C LEU A 75 3.94 4.80 -6.95
N TYR A 76 4.60 5.45 -6.00
CA TYR A 76 5.95 5.08 -5.56
C TYR A 76 5.92 4.25 -4.27
N CYS A 77 4.97 4.56 -3.38
CA CYS A 77 4.93 3.94 -2.07
C CYS A 77 3.51 3.78 -1.54
N GLY A 78 3.35 2.83 -0.64
CA GLY A 78 2.17 2.76 0.21
C GLY A 78 2.26 1.65 1.23
N GLN A 79 1.56 1.86 2.34
CA GLN A 79 1.71 1.07 3.55
C GLN A 79 0.36 0.95 4.27
N TRP A 80 0.13 -0.20 4.88
CA TRP A 80 -1.00 -0.42 5.77
C TRP A 80 -0.85 0.39 7.04
N MET A 81 -1.84 1.26 7.31
CA MET A 81 -1.94 1.94 8.60
C MET A 81 -2.74 1.09 9.59
N THR A 82 -3.94 0.71 9.19
CA THR A 82 -4.83 -0.19 9.93
C THR A 82 -5.31 -1.30 9.00
N ASN A 83 -6.21 -2.19 9.43
CA ASN A 83 -6.84 -3.14 8.50
C ASN A 83 -7.86 -2.47 7.55
N GLU A 84 -8.18 -1.19 7.74
CA GLU A 84 -9.21 -0.47 6.98
C GLU A 84 -8.68 0.80 6.31
N ALA A 85 -7.41 1.15 6.51
CA ALA A 85 -6.80 2.36 5.99
C ALA A 85 -5.35 2.13 5.55
N ILE A 86 -4.99 2.75 4.44
CA ILE A 86 -3.66 2.69 3.84
C ILE A 86 -3.14 4.10 3.56
N LEU A 87 -1.85 4.33 3.75
CA LEU A 87 -1.14 5.55 3.39
C LEU A 87 -0.52 5.33 2.00
N VAL A 88 -0.69 6.28 1.08
CA VAL A 88 -0.24 6.15 -0.31
C VAL A 88 0.49 7.42 -0.76
N GLY A 89 1.60 7.22 -1.47
CA GLY A 89 2.42 8.25 -2.08
C GLY A 89 2.74 7.97 -3.56
N GLY A 90 2.93 9.01 -4.37
CA GLY A 90 3.22 8.80 -5.80
C GLY A 90 3.78 10.02 -6.53
N THR A 91 3.70 10.00 -7.86
CA THR A 91 4.49 10.91 -8.71
C THR A 91 3.97 12.33 -8.77
N ASP A 92 2.65 12.51 -8.67
CA ASP A 92 2.07 13.83 -8.83
C ASP A 92 2.27 14.68 -7.56
N PRO A 93 2.38 16.01 -7.70
CA PRO A 93 2.39 16.91 -6.56
C PRO A 93 1.15 16.70 -5.68
N ASN A 94 1.30 16.86 -4.37
CA ASN A 94 0.23 16.65 -3.38
C ASN A 94 -0.39 15.24 -3.40
N LEU A 95 0.33 14.24 -3.93
CA LEU A 95 -0.09 12.84 -3.90
C LEU A 95 0.44 12.13 -2.66
N LEU A 96 0.06 12.61 -1.47
CA LEU A 96 0.18 11.90 -0.20
C LEU A 96 -1.20 11.84 0.45
N ARG A 97 -1.74 10.65 0.64
CA ARG A 97 -3.13 10.48 1.06
C ARG A 97 -3.34 9.24 1.91
N VAL A 98 -4.38 9.31 2.74
CA VAL A 98 -4.93 8.14 3.41
C VAL A 98 -6.19 7.72 2.67
N VAL A 99 -6.24 6.45 2.29
CA VAL A 99 -7.35 5.82 1.59
C VAL A 99 -8.05 4.87 2.54
N SER A 100 -9.37 5.02 2.66
CA SER A 100 -10.22 4.07 3.37
C SER A 100 -10.55 2.91 2.45
N LEU A 101 -10.28 1.69 2.90
CA LEU A 101 -10.64 0.46 2.18
C LEU A 101 -12.11 0.09 2.33
N LYS A 102 -12.80 0.69 3.30
CA LYS A 102 -14.25 0.51 3.47
C LYS A 102 -15.04 1.28 2.42
N THR A 103 -14.62 2.50 2.13
CA THR A 103 -15.28 3.39 1.15
C THR A 103 -14.58 3.38 -0.20
N LEU A 104 -13.39 2.78 -0.29
CA LEU A 104 -12.50 2.79 -1.45
C LEU A 104 -12.23 4.21 -1.96
N SER A 105 -12.10 5.16 -1.03
CA SER A 105 -11.96 6.59 -1.33
C SER A 105 -10.91 7.23 -0.44
N THR A 106 -10.34 8.33 -0.94
CA THR A 106 -9.45 9.18 -0.14
C THR A 106 -10.23 9.81 1.01
N VAL A 107 -9.76 9.60 2.24
CA VAL A 107 -10.33 10.21 3.46
C VAL A 107 -9.54 11.41 3.93
N MET A 108 -8.26 11.48 3.58
CA MET A 108 -7.40 12.61 3.90
C MET A 108 -6.31 12.77 2.85
N SER A 109 -5.99 14.02 2.51
CA SER A 109 -4.92 14.40 1.59
C SER A 109 -3.99 15.39 2.26
N TYR A 110 -2.69 15.11 2.27
CA TYR A 110 -1.69 16.07 2.70
C TYR A 110 -1.41 17.05 1.56
N LYS A 111 -1.44 18.36 1.87
CA LYS A 111 -1.23 19.45 0.91
C LYS A 111 0.08 20.17 1.19
N GLY A 112 0.64 20.79 0.16
CA GLY A 112 1.93 21.51 0.23
C GLY A 112 3.11 20.72 -0.32
N CYS A 113 2.90 19.51 -0.84
CA CYS A 113 3.93 18.73 -1.52
C CYS A 113 4.10 19.24 -2.96
N SER A 114 5.23 19.89 -3.24
CA SER A 114 5.55 20.41 -4.57
C SER A 114 6.01 19.34 -5.57
N SER A 115 6.35 18.14 -5.09
CA SER A 115 6.93 17.05 -5.86
C SER A 115 6.38 15.70 -5.41
N GLY A 116 6.80 14.63 -6.09
CA GLY A 116 6.39 13.27 -5.80
C GLY A 116 6.91 12.76 -4.46
N VAL A 117 6.17 11.80 -3.89
CA VAL A 117 6.45 11.20 -2.57
C VAL A 117 7.02 9.82 -2.80
N TYR A 118 8.31 9.64 -2.51
CA TYR A 118 9.05 8.41 -2.89
C TYR A 118 8.95 7.28 -1.85
N CYS A 119 8.76 7.62 -0.58
CA CYS A 119 8.70 6.68 0.53
C CYS A 119 7.89 7.31 1.67
N VAL A 120 7.20 6.46 2.43
CA VAL A 120 6.38 6.82 3.59
C VAL A 120 6.59 5.81 4.72
N ASP A 121 6.47 6.28 5.95
CA ASP A 121 6.24 5.45 7.13
C ASP A 121 5.33 6.20 8.11
N HIS A 122 4.75 5.49 9.07
CA HIS A 122 3.88 6.08 10.08
C HIS A 122 4.02 5.43 11.44
N CYS A 123 3.69 6.18 12.49
CA CYS A 123 3.51 5.64 13.82
C CYS A 123 2.35 6.31 14.55
N TRP A 124 1.70 5.54 15.42
CA TRP A 124 0.60 6.01 16.25
C TRP A 124 1.14 6.83 17.41
N LYS A 125 0.59 8.03 17.65
CA LYS A 125 0.93 8.76 18.88
C LYS A 125 0.41 7.97 20.07
N GLY A 126 1.32 7.56 20.96
CA GLY A 126 1.05 6.62 22.07
C GLY A 126 1.51 5.17 21.81
N GLY A 127 2.10 4.90 20.63
CA GLY A 127 2.81 3.65 20.34
C GLY A 127 1.92 2.41 20.13
N LYS A 128 0.59 2.56 20.14
CA LYS A 128 -0.36 1.47 19.93
C LYS A 128 -1.36 1.85 18.83
N GLN A 129 -1.70 0.87 18.00
CA GLN A 129 -2.75 1.04 17.01
C GLN A 129 -4.08 1.37 17.71
N PRO A 130 -4.87 2.33 17.18
CA PRO A 130 -6.15 2.70 17.75
C PRO A 130 -7.15 1.55 17.71
N SER A 131 -8.02 1.56 18.71
CA SER A 131 -9.18 0.70 18.83
C SER A 131 -10.36 1.27 18.05
N LYS A 132 -11.37 0.45 17.77
CA LYS A 132 -12.62 0.88 17.12
C LYS A 132 -13.41 1.95 17.92
N LYS A 133 -13.06 2.19 19.18
CA LYS A 133 -13.72 3.17 20.06
C LYS A 133 -13.09 4.56 19.96
N ASP A 134 -11.90 4.67 19.37
CA ASP A 134 -11.20 5.94 19.26
C ASP A 134 -11.86 6.76 18.14
N LEU A 135 -12.42 7.91 18.53
CA LEU A 135 -13.16 8.80 17.64
C LEU A 135 -12.25 9.65 16.75
N SER A 136 -11.02 9.87 17.20
CA SER A 136 -9.97 10.59 16.49
C SER A 136 -8.63 10.02 16.87
N VAL A 137 -7.73 9.84 15.91
CA VAL A 137 -6.42 9.26 16.17
C VAL A 137 -5.35 10.12 15.56
N ASP A 138 -4.43 10.58 16.41
CA ASP A 138 -3.24 11.28 15.95
C ASP A 138 -2.18 10.29 15.50
N ILE A 139 -1.68 10.53 14.30
CA ILE A 139 -0.70 9.70 13.63
C ILE A 139 0.43 10.61 13.22
N LYS A 140 1.64 10.20 13.56
CA LYS A 140 2.84 10.79 13.00
C LYS A 140 3.14 10.07 11.70
N ILE A 141 3.33 10.83 10.63
CA ILE A 141 3.79 10.35 9.34
C ILE A 141 5.16 10.93 9.03
N VAL A 142 6.01 10.13 8.40
CA VAL A 142 7.32 10.54 7.89
C VAL A 142 7.39 10.15 6.43
N PHE A 143 7.82 11.06 5.57
CA PHE A 143 7.85 10.80 4.14
C PHE A 143 8.96 11.57 3.45
N SER A 144 9.42 11.05 2.31
CA SER A 144 10.50 11.67 1.53
C SER A 144 9.97 12.36 0.28
N ILE A 145 10.38 13.61 0.08
CA ILE A 145 10.10 14.41 -1.12
C ILE A 145 11.40 15.07 -1.57
N ASP A 146 11.69 15.00 -2.86
CA ASP A 146 12.94 15.47 -3.46
C ASP A 146 14.19 14.96 -2.70
N LYS A 147 14.91 15.85 -2.01
CA LYS A 147 16.08 15.54 -1.18
C LYS A 147 15.81 15.74 0.31
N ASN A 148 14.53 15.76 0.71
CA ASN A 148 14.09 16.10 2.05
C ASN A 148 13.31 14.93 2.67
N ILE A 149 13.41 14.83 3.99
CA ILE A 149 12.55 14.00 4.82
C ILE A 149 11.66 14.95 5.62
N ILE A 150 10.36 14.73 5.57
CA ILE A 150 9.36 15.57 6.23
C ILE A 150 8.65 14.72 7.26
N GLU A 151 8.58 15.22 8.49
CA GLU A 151 7.72 14.69 9.54
C GLU A 151 6.47 15.57 9.63
N SER A 152 5.30 14.94 9.77
CA SER A 152 4.07 15.67 10.02
C SER A 152 3.10 14.85 10.87
N ASP A 153 2.18 15.56 11.53
CA ASP A 153 1.10 14.95 12.27
C ASP A 153 -0.19 15.08 11.49
N ILE A 154 -0.95 13.99 11.46
CA ILE A 154 -2.28 13.92 10.87
C ILE A 154 -3.26 13.35 11.90
N THR A 155 -4.53 13.72 11.78
CA THR A 155 -5.61 13.17 12.60
C THR A 155 -6.62 12.49 11.69
N LEU A 156 -6.91 11.21 11.96
CA LEU A 156 -7.97 10.44 11.30
C LEU A 156 -9.20 10.30 12.18
#